data_AF-A0A847H2G5-F1
#
_entry.id   AF-A0A847H2G5-F1
#
_cell.length_a   1.000
_cell.length_b   1.000
_cell.length_c   1.000
_cell.angle_alpha   90.00
_cell.angle_beta   90.00
_cell.angle_gamma   90.00
#
_symmetry.space_group_name_H-M   'P 1'
#
loop_
_entity.id
_entity.type
_entity.pdbx_description
1 polymer ?
#
loop_
_entity_poly.entity_id
_entity_poly.type
_entity_poly.pdbx_seq_one_letter_code
_entity_poly.pdbx_strand_id
1 'polypeptide(L)'
;MTTFTDRRCTAVADTSEADSERMRKRQSIREKAGRDELTLAPIALWKADIESSQQRVDDATDQHNTACVPWQDELGRLEELAVQRIGQRLPADPEGDSRRAELLALINEANKALEETIQRENETQGELRRKIHQLQTGIAPPSVTLMRLAQPPAASPQLLAELFVAKQRIAFATARVKAAGVGLRIAEANLDGIRRNIVSGELAVHTHKANCWRAELEAGEAEQAAALTEAERVHRAMIDE
;
A
#
# COMPACT_ATOMS: atom_id res chain seq x y z
N MET A 1 -33.42 9.98 -36.06
CA MET A 1 -32.46 10.73 -35.21
C MET A 1 -32.94 10.58 -33.77
N THR A 2 -32.43 9.58 -33.05
CA THR A 2 -32.84 9.27 -31.67
C THR A 2 -31.94 10.04 -30.71
N THR A 3 -32.47 11.07 -30.06
CA THR A 3 -31.77 11.78 -28.98
C THR A 3 -31.65 10.86 -27.77
N PHE A 4 -30.41 10.44 -27.46
CA PHE A 4 -30.09 9.74 -26.22
C PHE A 4 -30.04 10.78 -25.09
N THR A 5 -31.19 11.07 -24.49
CA THR A 5 -31.25 11.94 -23.30
C THR A 5 -30.72 11.14 -22.12
N ASP A 6 -29.45 11.36 -21.76
CA ASP A 6 -28.89 10.82 -20.52
C ASP A 6 -29.65 11.44 -19.33
N ARG A 7 -30.50 10.63 -18.70
CA ARG A 7 -31.33 11.03 -17.54
C ARG A 7 -30.49 11.39 -16.31
N ARG A 8 -29.16 11.28 -16.35
CA ARG A 8 -28.25 11.70 -15.27
C ARG A 8 -27.95 13.20 -15.28
N CYS A 9 -28.30 13.93 -16.35
CA CYS A 9 -28.11 15.37 -16.49
C CYS A 9 -29.44 16.15 -16.56
N THR A 10 -30.54 15.62 -16.01
CA THR A 10 -31.69 16.49 -15.77
C THR A 10 -31.31 17.45 -14.66
N ALA A 11 -31.25 18.75 -14.99
CA ALA A 11 -31.20 19.82 -14.01
C ALA A 11 -32.40 19.65 -13.07
N VAL A 12 -32.20 18.91 -11.98
CA VAL A 12 -33.08 18.99 -10.83
C VAL A 12 -32.95 20.43 -10.41
N ALA A 13 -34.04 21.20 -10.52
CA ALA A 13 -34.05 22.55 -9.99
C ALA A 13 -33.48 22.48 -8.57
N ASP A 14 -32.52 23.37 -8.25
CA ASP A 14 -32.04 23.59 -6.88
C ASP A 14 -33.23 24.08 -6.04
N THR A 15 -34.13 23.17 -5.72
CA THR A 15 -35.20 23.41 -4.76
C THR A 15 -34.55 23.37 -3.39
N SER A 16 -34.98 24.26 -2.50
CA SER A 16 -34.52 24.27 -1.11
C SER A 16 -34.63 22.90 -0.44
N GLU A 17 -35.55 22.04 -0.87
CA GLU A 17 -35.74 20.68 -0.38
C GLU A 17 -34.65 19.72 -0.87
N ALA A 18 -34.29 19.74 -2.16
CA ALA A 18 -33.24 18.89 -2.70
C ALA A 18 -31.85 19.26 -2.13
N ASP A 19 -31.61 20.55 -1.91
CA ASP A 19 -30.40 21.06 -1.26
C ASP A 19 -30.32 20.62 0.21
N SER A 20 -31.44 20.70 0.93
CA SER A 20 -31.55 20.23 2.31
C SER A 20 -31.32 18.71 2.42
N GLU A 21 -31.87 17.92 1.49
CA GLU A 21 -31.66 16.48 1.44
C GLU A 21 -30.20 16.13 1.13
N ARG A 22 -29.57 16.85 0.19
CA ARG A 22 -28.13 16.72 -0.11
C ARG A 22 -27.29 16.98 1.14
N MET A 23 -27.48 18.12 1.80
CA MET A 23 -26.71 18.47 3.00
C MET A 23 -26.92 17.46 4.13
N ARG A 24 -28.16 16.98 4.34
CA ARG A 24 -28.45 15.90 5.29
C ARG A 24 -27.72 14.61 4.93
N LYS A 25 -27.66 14.25 3.64
CA LYS A 25 -26.94 13.06 3.19
C LYS A 25 -25.43 13.20 3.38
N ARG A 26 -24.86 14.37 3.05
CA ARG A 26 -23.44 14.68 3.27
C ARG A 26 -23.08 14.57 4.75
N GLN A 27 -23.88 15.18 5.62
CA GLN A 27 -23.71 15.09 7.07
C GLN A 27 -23.76 13.63 7.54
N SER A 28 -24.74 12.84 7.10
CA SER A 28 -24.84 11.42 7.46
C SER A 28 -23.62 10.60 7.02
N ILE A 29 -23.05 10.90 5.85
CA ILE A 29 -21.83 10.25 5.36
C ILE A 29 -20.61 10.65 6.21
N ARG A 30 -20.46 11.95 6.53
CA ARG A 30 -19.38 12.45 7.40
C ARG A 30 -19.47 11.88 8.81
N GLU A 31 -20.67 11.86 9.40
CA GLU A 31 -20.91 11.24 10.70
C GLU A 31 -20.57 9.76 10.69
N LYS A 32 -20.94 9.03 9.63
CA LYS A 32 -20.56 7.63 9.49
C LYS A 32 -19.05 7.47 9.40
N ALA A 33 -18.37 8.26 8.56
CA ALA A 33 -16.92 8.21 8.43
C ALA A 33 -16.21 8.50 9.77
N GLY A 34 -16.69 9.48 10.53
CA GLY A 34 -16.17 9.77 11.88
C GLY A 34 -16.41 8.64 12.87
N ARG A 35 -17.58 7.98 12.84
CA ARG A 35 -17.84 6.78 13.67
C ARG A 35 -16.93 5.62 13.27
N ASP A 36 -16.78 5.37 11.97
CA ASP A 36 -15.90 4.32 11.45
C ASP A 36 -14.44 4.59 11.87
N GLU A 37 -13.99 5.85 11.80
CA GLU A 37 -12.67 6.29 12.25
C GLU A 37 -12.45 6.05 13.75
N LEU A 38 -13.40 6.48 14.59
CA LEU A 38 -13.35 6.22 16.04
C LEU A 38 -13.34 4.72 16.34
N THR A 39 -14.06 3.91 15.57
CA THR A 39 -14.09 2.47 15.75
C THR A 39 -12.77 1.80 15.33
N LEU A 40 -12.07 2.37 14.35
CA LEU A 40 -10.77 1.90 13.88
C LEU A 40 -9.60 2.47 14.68
N ALA A 41 -9.79 3.54 15.46
CA ALA A 41 -8.76 4.17 16.28
C ALA A 41 -7.97 3.20 17.20
N PRO A 42 -8.59 2.18 17.83
CA PRO A 42 -7.87 1.20 18.64
C PRO A 42 -6.82 0.39 17.87
N ILE A 43 -6.94 0.26 16.54
CA ILE A 43 -5.97 -0.47 15.72
C ILE A 43 -4.57 0.14 15.84
N ALA A 44 -4.46 1.47 15.91
CA ALA A 44 -3.16 2.14 16.06
C ALA A 44 -2.48 1.75 17.39
N LEU A 45 -3.26 1.73 18.48
CA LEU A 45 -2.79 1.30 19.79
C LEU A 45 -2.37 -0.18 19.79
N TRP A 46 -3.21 -1.06 19.23
CA TRP A 46 -2.89 -2.48 19.15
C TRP A 46 -1.67 -2.79 18.29
N LYS A 47 -1.41 -1.98 17.24
CA LYS A 47 -0.16 -2.09 16.46
C LYS A 47 1.06 -1.68 17.28
N ALA A 48 0.95 -0.59 18.05
CA ALA A 48 2.01 -0.18 18.96
C ALA A 48 2.26 -1.22 20.06
N ASP A 49 1.20 -1.87 20.57
CA ASP A 49 1.33 -2.95 21.55
C ASP A 49 2.02 -4.19 20.96
N ILE A 50 1.75 -4.53 19.68
CA ILE A 50 2.46 -5.61 18.97
C ILE A 50 3.94 -5.26 18.79
N GLU A 51 4.26 -4.01 18.43
CA GLU A 51 5.65 -3.56 18.29
C GLU A 51 6.39 -3.59 19.63
N SER A 52 5.75 -3.12 20.70
CA SER A 52 6.28 -3.21 22.06
C SER A 52 6.47 -4.67 22.51
N SER A 53 5.55 -5.56 22.14
CA SER A 53 5.66 -7.00 22.37
C SER A 53 6.86 -7.61 21.65
N GLN A 54 7.09 -7.23 20.39
CA GLN A 54 8.28 -7.66 19.64
C GLN A 54 9.57 -7.18 20.33
N GLN A 55 9.61 -5.92 20.76
CA GLN A 55 10.78 -5.39 21.47
C GLN A 55 11.07 -6.18 22.75
N ARG A 56 10.04 -6.59 23.52
CA ARG A 56 10.25 -7.43 24.71
C ARG A 56 10.83 -8.81 24.38
N VAL A 57 10.44 -9.40 23.24
CA VAL A 57 11.04 -10.66 22.77
C VAL A 57 12.49 -10.46 22.38
N ASP A 58 12.81 -9.37 21.69
CA ASP A 58 14.17 -9.03 21.28
C ASP A 58 15.04 -8.78 22.53
N ASP A 59 14.56 -8.00 23.50
CA ASP A 59 15.25 -7.75 24.77
C ASP A 59 15.48 -9.05 25.57
N ALA A 60 14.49 -9.94 25.61
CA ALA A 60 14.62 -11.25 26.26
C ALA A 60 15.63 -12.14 25.55
N THR A 61 15.70 -12.08 24.22
CA THR A 61 16.69 -12.79 23.41
C THR A 61 18.11 -12.26 23.70
N ASP A 62 18.27 -10.95 23.82
CA ASP A 62 19.56 -10.33 24.15
C ASP A 62 20.01 -10.68 25.58
N GLN A 63 19.09 -10.70 26.54
CA GLN A 63 19.37 -11.15 27.91
C GLN A 63 19.76 -12.63 27.94
N HIS A 64 19.05 -13.48 27.21
CA HIS A 64 19.38 -14.89 27.07
C HIS A 64 20.78 -15.08 26.48
N ASN A 65 21.11 -14.39 25.38
CA ASN A 65 22.43 -14.45 24.76
C ASN A 65 23.53 -13.99 25.72
N THR A 66 23.30 -12.87 26.43
CA THR A 66 24.24 -12.33 27.41
C THR A 66 24.54 -13.32 28.55
N ALA A 67 23.54 -14.09 28.99
CA ALA A 67 23.69 -15.10 30.02
C ALA A 67 24.34 -16.39 29.48
N CYS A 68 23.87 -16.88 28.33
CA CYS A 68 24.23 -18.19 27.80
C CYS A 68 25.59 -18.24 27.12
N VAL A 69 26.04 -17.16 26.44
CA VAL A 69 27.31 -17.18 25.70
C VAL A 69 28.51 -17.53 26.60
N PRO A 70 28.70 -16.90 27.78
CA PRO A 70 29.80 -17.29 28.67
C PRO A 70 29.73 -18.75 29.15
N TRP A 71 28.51 -19.26 29.38
CA TRP A 71 28.31 -20.66 29.81
C TRP A 71 28.59 -21.65 28.68
N GLN A 72 28.20 -21.31 27.45
CA GLN A 72 28.48 -22.11 26.25
C GLN A 72 29.97 -22.15 25.94
N ASP A 73 30.67 -21.02 26.11
CA ASP A 73 32.14 -20.96 25.97
C ASP A 73 32.84 -21.82 27.02
N GLU A 74 32.40 -21.77 28.28
CA GLU A 74 32.94 -22.62 29.35
C GLU A 74 32.66 -24.10 29.07
N LEU A 75 31.44 -24.43 28.65
CA LEU A 75 31.03 -25.78 28.31
C LEU A 75 31.89 -26.35 27.16
N GLY A 76 32.12 -25.57 26.11
CA GLY A 76 32.98 -25.96 24.99
C GLY A 76 34.42 -26.27 25.43
N ARG A 77 35.00 -25.46 26.31
CA ARG A 77 36.33 -25.73 26.88
C ARG A 77 36.36 -27.02 27.70
N LEU A 78 35.32 -27.27 28.51
CA LEU A 78 35.22 -28.50 29.30
C LEU A 78 35.08 -29.74 28.39
N GLU A 79 34.33 -29.63 27.30
CA GLU A 79 34.18 -30.70 26.31
C GLU A 79 35.51 -31.00 25.59
N GLU A 80 36.26 -29.96 25.18
CA GLU A 80 37.59 -30.13 24.60
C GLU A 80 38.56 -30.84 25.55
N LEU A 81 38.58 -30.45 26.83
CA LEU A 81 39.39 -31.10 27.85
C LEU A 81 38.97 -32.57 28.07
N ALA A 82 37.67 -32.85 28.11
CA ALA A 82 37.17 -34.21 28.25
C ALA A 82 37.61 -35.11 27.06
N VAL A 83 37.53 -34.60 25.83
CA VAL A 83 38.00 -35.30 24.63
C VAL A 83 39.50 -35.58 24.68
N GLN A 84 40.31 -34.61 25.11
CA GLN A 84 41.76 -34.78 25.28
C GLN A 84 42.10 -35.88 26.29
N ARG A 85 41.40 -35.91 27.44
CA ARG A 85 41.60 -36.95 28.47
C ARG A 85 41.26 -38.34 27.96
N ILE A 86 40.18 -38.48 27.19
CA ILE A 86 39.79 -39.74 26.55
C ILE A 86 40.90 -40.20 25.60
N GLY A 87 41.42 -39.30 24.75
CA GLY A 87 42.53 -39.61 23.84
C GLY A 87 43.81 -40.06 24.56
N GLN A 88 44.09 -39.49 25.73
CA GLN A 88 45.24 -39.82 26.57
C GLN A 88 45.00 -40.99 27.55
N ARG A 89 43.79 -41.58 27.55
CA ARG A 89 43.36 -42.64 28.49
C ARG A 89 43.52 -42.27 29.97
N LEU A 90 43.32 -41.00 30.28
CA LEU A 90 43.32 -40.51 31.66
C LEU A 90 41.98 -40.84 32.35
N PRO A 91 41.94 -41.01 33.68
CA PRO A 91 40.69 -41.19 34.42
C PRO A 91 39.78 -39.96 34.25
N ALA A 92 38.48 -40.17 34.44
CA ALA A 92 37.47 -39.10 34.38
C ALA A 92 37.78 -37.97 35.38
N ASP A 93 37.31 -36.76 35.06
CA ASP A 93 37.43 -35.58 35.91
C ASP A 93 36.08 -35.29 36.59
N PRO A 94 35.86 -35.77 37.83
CA PRO A 94 34.56 -35.65 38.48
C PRO A 94 34.15 -34.21 38.75
N GLU A 95 35.10 -33.29 38.97
CA GLU A 95 34.80 -31.87 39.17
C GLU A 95 34.37 -31.22 37.86
N GLY A 96 35.11 -31.49 36.77
CA GLY A 96 34.76 -31.03 35.43
C GLY A 96 33.40 -31.58 34.95
N ASP A 97 33.09 -32.84 35.22
CA ASP A 97 31.80 -33.45 34.89
C ASP A 97 30.65 -32.85 35.71
N SER A 98 30.86 -32.57 37.01
CA SER A 98 29.87 -31.86 37.84
C SER A 98 29.59 -30.46 37.29
N ARG A 99 30.66 -29.71 36.97
CA ARG A 99 30.53 -28.37 36.39
C ARG A 99 29.82 -28.40 35.04
N ARG A 100 30.07 -29.41 34.21
CA ARG A 100 29.36 -29.63 32.94
C ARG A 100 27.86 -29.78 33.15
N ALA A 101 27.46 -30.60 34.12
CA ALA A 101 26.06 -30.81 34.46
C ALA A 101 25.38 -29.53 34.96
N GLU A 102 26.08 -28.73 35.77
CA GLU A 102 25.60 -27.42 36.23
C GLU A 102 25.38 -26.45 35.08
N LEU A 103 26.34 -26.30 34.17
CA LEU A 103 26.22 -25.40 33.01
C LEU A 103 25.06 -25.81 32.09
N LEU A 104 24.89 -27.11 31.84
CA LEU A 104 23.76 -27.62 31.07
C LEU A 104 22.41 -27.33 31.76
N ALA A 105 22.36 -27.41 33.09
CA ALA A 105 21.16 -27.05 33.85
C ALA A 105 20.84 -25.55 33.72
N LEU A 106 21.83 -24.67 33.86
CA LEU A 106 21.68 -23.22 33.72
C LEU A 106 21.22 -22.83 32.30
N ILE A 107 21.83 -23.38 31.26
CA ILE A 107 21.44 -23.13 29.86
C ILE A 107 20.00 -23.61 29.62
N ASN A 108 19.62 -24.78 30.14
CA ASN A 108 18.26 -25.29 30.01
C ASN A 108 17.23 -24.42 30.74
N GLU A 109 17.56 -23.88 31.91
CA GLU A 109 16.69 -22.96 32.64
C GLU A 109 16.50 -21.64 31.87
N ALA A 110 17.58 -21.07 31.33
CA ALA A 110 17.52 -19.88 30.50
C ALA A 110 16.73 -20.10 29.20
N ASN A 111 16.90 -21.24 28.54
CA ASN A 111 16.11 -21.62 27.36
C ASN A 111 14.62 -21.68 27.67
N LYS A 112 14.22 -22.33 28.78
CA LYS A 112 12.82 -22.40 29.19
C LYS A 112 12.24 -21.01 29.46
N ALA A 113 12.98 -20.15 30.15
CA ALA A 113 12.53 -18.78 30.42
C ALA A 113 12.32 -17.97 29.12
N LEU A 114 13.21 -18.12 28.14
CA LEU A 114 13.07 -17.50 26.83
C LEU A 114 11.87 -18.06 26.06
N GLU A 115 11.73 -19.38 26.01
CA GLU A 115 10.61 -20.06 25.33
C GLU A 115 9.26 -19.64 25.94
N GLU A 116 9.15 -19.59 27.26
CA GLU A 116 7.93 -19.10 27.94
C GLU A 116 7.62 -17.65 27.60
N THR A 117 8.64 -16.79 27.51
CA THR A 117 8.47 -15.38 27.15
C THR A 117 7.99 -15.24 25.71
N ILE A 118 8.65 -15.93 24.77
CA ILE A 118 8.27 -15.96 23.36
C ILE A 118 6.84 -16.46 23.20
N GLN A 119 6.47 -17.54 23.89
CA GLN A 119 5.14 -18.11 23.80
C GLN A 119 4.05 -17.14 24.29
N ARG A 120 4.25 -16.52 25.46
CA ARG A 120 3.29 -15.54 26.02
C ARG A 120 3.12 -14.33 25.11
N GLU A 121 4.22 -13.82 24.55
CA GLU A 121 4.17 -12.67 23.65
C GLU A 121 3.52 -13.04 22.31
N ASN A 122 3.82 -14.22 21.75
CA ASN A 122 3.16 -14.72 20.53
C ASN A 122 1.65 -14.88 20.69
N GLU A 123 1.18 -15.38 21.84
CA GLU A 123 -0.25 -15.46 22.15
C GLU A 123 -0.90 -14.08 22.17
N THR A 124 -0.27 -13.13 22.86
CA THR A 124 -0.71 -11.74 22.95
C THR A 124 -0.80 -11.09 21.56
N GLN A 125 0.26 -11.23 20.75
CA GLN A 125 0.29 -10.72 19.38
C GLN A 125 -0.79 -11.38 18.51
N GLY A 126 -0.98 -12.70 18.65
CA GLY A 126 -2.00 -13.45 17.91
C GLY A 126 -3.42 -12.95 18.21
N GLU A 127 -3.72 -12.66 19.46
CA GLU A 127 -5.00 -12.04 19.86
C GLU A 127 -5.19 -10.64 19.26
N LEU A 128 -4.18 -9.77 19.36
CA LEU A 128 -4.25 -8.42 18.82
C LEU A 128 -4.40 -8.43 17.29
N ARG A 129 -3.63 -9.26 16.57
CA ARG A 129 -3.75 -9.43 15.12
C ARG A 129 -5.15 -9.89 14.70
N ARG A 130 -5.76 -10.81 15.44
CA ARG A 130 -7.16 -11.24 15.21
C ARG A 130 -8.15 -10.10 15.40
N LYS A 131 -8.02 -9.31 16.48
CA LYS A 131 -8.88 -8.13 16.73
C LYS A 131 -8.74 -7.08 15.64
N ILE A 132 -7.51 -6.78 15.21
CA ILE A 132 -7.24 -5.87 14.08
C ILE A 132 -7.94 -6.38 12.81
N HIS A 133 -7.74 -7.65 12.46
CA HIS A 133 -8.34 -8.22 11.27
C HIS A 133 -9.88 -8.19 11.29
N GLN A 134 -10.49 -8.52 12.43
CA GLN A 134 -11.95 -8.46 12.59
C GLN A 134 -12.50 -7.03 12.39
N LEU A 135 -11.85 -6.01 12.94
CA LEU A 135 -12.28 -4.63 12.74
C LEU A 135 -12.10 -4.17 11.29
N GLN A 136 -10.96 -4.48 10.67
CA GLN A 136 -10.66 -4.07 9.29
C GLN A 136 -11.56 -4.75 8.25
N THR A 137 -12.01 -5.97 8.51
CA THR A 137 -12.92 -6.70 7.61
C THR A 137 -14.37 -6.27 7.78
N GLY A 138 -14.79 -5.92 9.01
CA GLY A 138 -16.16 -5.51 9.30
C GLY A 138 -16.48 -4.06 8.94
N ILE A 139 -15.47 -3.19 8.86
CA ILE A 139 -15.65 -1.74 8.72
C ILE A 139 -14.90 -1.22 7.49
N ALA A 140 -15.61 -0.51 6.63
CA ALA A 140 -14.98 0.15 5.48
C ALA A 140 -14.06 1.28 5.98
N PRO A 141 -12.87 1.45 5.37
CA PRO A 141 -12.02 2.58 5.70
C PRO A 141 -12.78 3.91 5.54
N PRO A 142 -12.55 4.91 6.42
CA PRO A 142 -13.25 6.20 6.36
C PRO A 142 -13.11 6.88 4.99
N SER A 143 -11.96 6.71 4.33
CA SER A 143 -11.73 7.20 2.96
C SER A 143 -12.74 6.66 1.96
N VAL A 144 -13.07 5.37 2.02
CA VAL A 144 -14.08 4.73 1.15
C VAL A 144 -15.48 5.26 1.45
N THR A 145 -15.80 5.50 2.72
CA THR A 145 -17.07 6.12 3.11
C THR A 145 -17.16 7.56 2.58
N LEU A 146 -16.09 8.35 2.69
CA LEU A 146 -16.03 9.73 2.18
C LEU A 146 -16.10 9.82 0.66
N MET A 147 -15.62 8.83 -0.09
CA MET A 147 -15.81 8.79 -1.56
C MET A 147 -17.28 8.81 -1.99
N ARG A 148 -18.22 8.43 -1.10
CA ARG A 148 -19.66 8.52 -1.37
C ARG A 148 -20.16 9.96 -1.43
N LEU A 149 -19.41 10.93 -0.90
CA LEU A 149 -19.73 12.37 -1.03
C LEU A 149 -19.67 12.84 -2.49
N ALA A 150 -18.84 12.18 -3.31
CA ALA A 150 -18.70 12.49 -4.74
C ALA A 150 -19.74 11.76 -5.63
N GLN A 151 -20.82 11.23 -5.06
CA GLN A 151 -21.87 10.50 -5.77
C GLN A 151 -23.25 11.13 -5.53
N PRO A 152 -24.21 10.99 -6.47
CA PRO A 152 -25.59 11.37 -6.21
C PRO A 152 -26.18 10.59 -5.01
N PRO A 153 -27.05 11.20 -4.18
CA PRO A 153 -27.48 12.61 -4.21
C PRO A 153 -26.58 13.55 -3.38
N ALA A 154 -25.41 13.10 -2.89
CA ALA A 154 -24.57 13.86 -1.96
C ALA A 154 -23.69 14.93 -2.63
N ALA A 155 -23.36 14.77 -3.91
CA ALA A 155 -22.63 15.75 -4.70
C ALA A 155 -23.57 16.76 -5.35
N SER A 156 -23.16 18.03 -5.45
CA SER A 156 -23.91 19.04 -6.20
C SER A 156 -24.03 18.66 -7.69
N PRO A 157 -25.18 18.93 -8.33
CA PRO A 157 -25.34 18.72 -9.76
C PRO A 157 -24.30 19.48 -10.60
N GLN A 158 -23.90 20.69 -10.16
CA GLN A 158 -22.89 21.50 -10.83
C GLN A 158 -21.53 20.80 -10.85
N LEU A 159 -21.03 20.33 -9.69
CA LEU A 159 -19.74 19.63 -9.65
C LEU A 159 -19.78 18.27 -10.33
N LEU A 160 -20.93 17.58 -10.34
CA LEU A 160 -21.11 16.36 -11.13
C LEU A 160 -20.99 16.62 -12.64
N ALA A 161 -21.55 17.74 -13.11
CA ALA A 161 -21.42 18.18 -14.50
C ALA A 161 -19.98 18.58 -14.83
N GLU A 162 -19.29 19.33 -13.97
CA GLU A 162 -17.87 19.67 -14.13
C GLU A 162 -17.00 18.41 -14.19
N LEU A 163 -17.23 17.44 -13.31
CA LEU A 163 -16.49 16.17 -13.30
C LEU A 163 -16.76 15.37 -14.58
N PHE A 164 -18.00 15.38 -15.07
CA PHE A 164 -18.34 14.74 -16.34
C PHE A 164 -17.57 15.37 -17.51
N VAL A 165 -17.54 16.70 -17.58
CA VAL A 165 -16.77 17.42 -18.62
C VAL A 165 -15.28 17.08 -18.52
N ALA A 166 -14.70 17.10 -17.32
CA ALA A 166 -13.30 16.72 -17.11
C ALA A 166 -13.02 15.28 -17.57
N LYS A 167 -13.91 14.32 -17.26
CA LYS A 167 -13.81 12.93 -17.73
C LYS A 167 -13.90 12.80 -19.25
N GLN A 168 -14.78 13.56 -19.91
CA GLN A 168 -14.86 13.58 -21.36
C GLN A 168 -13.59 14.15 -22.00
N ARG A 169 -13.01 15.21 -21.40
CA ARG A 169 -11.72 15.75 -21.84
C ARG A 169 -10.59 14.72 -21.70
N ILE A 170 -10.52 14.00 -20.58
CA ILE A 170 -9.56 12.90 -20.39
C ILE A 170 -9.73 11.84 -21.48
N ALA A 171 -10.97 11.40 -21.72
CA ALA A 171 -11.26 10.38 -22.73
C ALA A 171 -10.84 10.83 -24.15
N PHE A 172 -11.15 12.08 -24.49
CA PHE A 172 -10.77 12.69 -25.76
C PHE A 172 -9.25 12.83 -25.92
N ALA A 173 -8.57 13.40 -24.92
CA ALA A 173 -7.12 13.55 -24.92
C ALA A 173 -6.41 12.19 -25.01
N THR A 174 -6.89 11.18 -24.26
CA THR A 174 -6.37 9.80 -24.34
C THR A 174 -6.52 9.21 -25.74
N ALA A 175 -7.67 9.42 -26.40
CA ALA A 175 -7.89 8.97 -27.76
C ALA A 175 -6.97 9.68 -28.76
N ARG A 176 -6.73 10.98 -28.58
CA ARG A 176 -5.78 11.78 -29.38
C ARG A 176 -4.34 11.30 -29.22
N VAL A 177 -3.86 11.14 -27.98
CA VAL A 177 -2.53 10.59 -27.68
C VAL A 177 -2.35 9.23 -28.35
N LYS A 178 -3.34 8.34 -28.24
CA LYS A 178 -3.31 7.03 -28.88
C LYS A 178 -3.23 7.13 -30.42
N ALA A 179 -4.06 7.98 -31.03
CA ALA A 179 -4.08 8.16 -32.47
C ALA A 179 -2.76 8.77 -32.98
N ALA A 180 -2.24 9.80 -32.30
CA ALA A 180 -0.97 10.44 -32.61
C ALA A 180 0.20 9.47 -32.48
N GLY A 181 0.23 8.65 -31.42
CA GLY A 181 1.25 7.62 -31.23
C GLY A 181 1.25 6.55 -32.35
N VAL A 182 0.08 6.16 -32.85
CA VAL A 182 -0.02 5.27 -34.02
C VAL A 182 0.46 5.98 -35.29
N GLY A 183 0.03 7.22 -35.52
CA GLY A 183 0.45 8.02 -36.68
C GLY A 183 1.94 8.28 -36.73
N LEU A 184 2.55 8.60 -35.58
CA LEU A 184 3.99 8.79 -35.42
C LEU A 184 4.76 7.52 -35.77
N ARG A 185 4.35 6.38 -35.20
CA ARG A 185 4.99 5.08 -35.47
C ARG A 185 4.97 4.71 -36.96
N ILE A 186 3.84 4.95 -37.64
CA ILE A 186 3.73 4.72 -39.09
C ILE A 186 4.64 5.68 -39.87
N ALA A 187 4.67 6.95 -39.48
CA ALA A 187 5.52 7.95 -40.14
C ALA A 187 7.02 7.63 -39.97
N GLU A 188 7.44 7.22 -38.77
CA GLU A 188 8.83 6.82 -38.47
C GLU A 188 9.22 5.53 -39.19
N ALA A 189 8.34 4.52 -39.23
CA ALA A 189 8.59 3.30 -40.00
C ALA A 189 8.75 3.58 -41.50
N ASN A 190 7.93 4.47 -42.07
CA ASN A 190 8.05 4.89 -43.47
C ASN A 190 9.34 5.69 -43.71
N LEU A 191 9.73 6.57 -42.79
CA LEU A 191 10.99 7.30 -42.86
C LEU A 191 12.19 6.35 -42.92
N ASP A 192 12.22 5.37 -42.03
CA ASP A 192 13.29 4.37 -42.00
C ASP A 192 13.28 3.50 -43.27
N GLY A 193 12.09 3.13 -43.75
CA GLY A 193 11.92 2.42 -45.02
C GLY A 193 12.46 3.20 -46.22
N ILE A 194 12.17 4.51 -46.31
CA ILE A 194 12.67 5.39 -47.37
C ILE A 194 14.20 5.56 -47.26
N ARG A 195 14.73 5.79 -46.05
CA ARG A 195 16.18 5.90 -45.82
C ARG A 195 16.96 4.65 -46.23
N ARG A 196 16.33 3.48 -46.08
CA ARG A 196 16.89 2.19 -46.48
C ARG A 196 16.60 1.82 -47.94
N ASN A 197 15.94 2.69 -48.72
CA ASN A 197 15.47 2.44 -50.09
C ASN A 197 14.54 1.22 -50.23
N ILE A 198 13.81 0.86 -49.16
CA ILE A 198 12.86 -0.26 -49.13
C ILE A 198 11.46 0.20 -49.59
N VAL A 199 11.12 1.47 -49.31
CA VAL A 199 9.83 2.09 -49.62
C VAL A 199 10.08 3.35 -50.46
N SER A 200 9.29 3.57 -51.51
CA SER A 200 9.37 4.80 -52.30
C SER A 200 8.63 5.95 -51.60
N GLY A 201 9.21 7.14 -51.62
CA GLY A 201 8.60 8.32 -51.04
C GLY A 201 9.56 9.48 -50.85
N GLU A 202 9.02 10.68 -50.62
CA GLU A 202 9.83 11.88 -50.38
C GLU A 202 10.18 12.01 -48.89
N LEU A 203 11.48 11.97 -48.59
CA LEU A 203 11.98 11.98 -47.21
C LEU A 203 11.53 13.23 -46.43
N ALA A 204 11.52 14.40 -47.09
CA ALA A 204 11.11 15.66 -46.48
C ALA A 204 9.63 15.63 -46.05
N VAL A 205 8.74 15.10 -46.89
CA VAL A 205 7.30 14.98 -46.59
C VAL A 205 7.06 14.06 -45.39
N HIS A 206 7.73 12.92 -45.34
CA HIS A 206 7.56 11.98 -44.22
C HIS A 206 8.22 12.49 -42.93
N THR A 207 9.28 13.29 -43.03
CA THR A 207 9.93 13.93 -41.87
C THR A 207 9.00 14.98 -41.28
N HIS A 208 8.40 15.81 -42.14
CA HIS A 208 7.38 16.76 -41.71
C HIS A 208 6.19 16.06 -41.04
N LYS A 209 5.66 14.98 -41.62
CA LYS A 209 4.56 14.20 -41.03
C LYS A 209 4.92 13.63 -39.65
N ALA A 210 6.12 13.06 -39.49
CA ALA A 210 6.58 12.55 -38.20
C ALA A 210 6.68 13.68 -37.16
N ASN A 211 7.20 14.85 -37.54
CA ASN A 211 7.27 16.00 -36.65
C ASN A 211 5.88 16.52 -36.25
N CYS A 212 4.91 16.57 -37.17
CA CYS A 212 3.54 16.94 -36.85
C CYS A 212 2.88 15.95 -35.87
N TRP A 213 3.06 14.64 -36.06
CA TRP A 213 2.53 13.64 -35.13
C TRP A 213 3.21 13.67 -33.77
N ARG A 214 4.50 14.00 -33.71
CA ARG A 214 5.23 14.19 -32.45
C ARG A 214 4.69 15.39 -31.68
N ALA A 215 4.50 16.53 -32.36
CA ALA A 215 3.91 17.72 -31.74
C ALA A 215 2.46 17.46 -31.26
N GLU A 216 1.66 16.72 -32.02
CA GLU A 216 0.29 16.35 -31.62
C GLU A 216 0.30 15.39 -30.42
N LEU A 217 1.27 14.48 -30.34
CA LEU A 217 1.44 13.58 -29.19
C LEU A 217 1.76 14.38 -27.92
N GLU A 218 2.75 15.27 -27.99
CA GLU A 218 3.13 16.16 -26.87
C GLU A 218 1.96 17.05 -26.43
N ALA A 219 1.24 17.65 -27.37
CA ALA A 219 0.06 18.46 -27.08
C ALA A 219 -1.07 17.64 -26.44
N GLY A 220 -1.32 16.42 -26.94
CA GLY A 220 -2.31 15.50 -26.39
C GLY A 220 -1.97 15.05 -24.96
N GLU A 221 -0.69 14.76 -24.68
CA GLU A 221 -0.21 14.37 -23.35
C GLU A 221 -0.34 15.53 -22.35
N ALA A 222 0.01 16.75 -22.77
CA ALA A 222 -0.18 17.95 -21.94
C ALA A 222 -1.66 18.21 -21.62
N GLU A 223 -2.55 18.07 -22.61
CA GLU A 223 -3.99 18.22 -22.41
C GLU A 223 -4.57 17.12 -21.51
N GLN A 224 -4.09 15.88 -21.65
CA GLN A 224 -4.47 14.77 -20.78
C GLN A 224 -4.06 15.03 -19.34
N ALA A 225 -2.83 15.48 -19.10
CA ALA A 225 -2.33 15.83 -17.77
C ALA A 225 -3.17 16.94 -17.13
N ALA A 226 -3.45 18.03 -17.88
CA ALA A 226 -4.28 19.12 -17.40
C ALA A 226 -5.72 18.66 -17.07
N ALA A 227 -6.30 17.79 -17.90
CA ALA A 227 -7.65 17.25 -17.67
C ALA A 227 -7.71 16.33 -16.44
N LEU A 228 -6.64 15.57 -16.16
CA LEU A 228 -6.52 14.77 -14.93
C LEU A 228 -6.44 15.65 -13.69
N THR A 229 -5.59 16.69 -13.70
CA THR A 229 -5.49 17.65 -12.59
C THR A 229 -6.83 18.33 -12.32
N GLU A 230 -7.56 18.70 -13.38
CA GLU A 230 -8.88 19.30 -13.25
C GLU A 230 -9.91 18.32 -12.66
N ALA A 231 -9.91 17.06 -13.11
CA ALA A 231 -10.79 16.04 -12.54
C ALA A 231 -10.51 15.80 -11.04
N GLU A 232 -9.24 15.80 -10.63
CA GLU A 232 -8.85 15.71 -9.22
C GLU A 232 -9.32 16.93 -8.42
N ARG A 233 -9.15 18.14 -8.97
CA ARG A 233 -9.61 19.39 -8.34
C ARG A 233 -11.12 19.35 -8.09
N VAL A 234 -11.91 18.98 -9.10
CA VAL A 234 -13.37 18.86 -8.96
C VAL A 234 -13.74 17.77 -7.95
N HIS A 235 -13.04 16.63 -7.98
CA HIS A 235 -13.31 15.55 -7.03
C HIS A 235 -13.07 15.97 -5.56
N ARG A 236 -12.02 16.76 -5.29
CA ARG A 236 -11.79 17.35 -3.96
C ARG A 236 -12.90 18.34 -3.58
N ALA A 237 -13.27 19.23 -4.49
CA ALA A 237 -14.37 20.17 -4.24
C ALA A 237 -15.69 19.45 -3.87
N MET A 238 -15.99 18.31 -4.49
CA MET A 238 -17.17 17.49 -4.14
C MET A 238 -17.10 16.90 -2.72
N ILE A 239 -15.91 16.59 -2.23
CA ILE A 239 -15.69 16.08 -0.87
C ILE A 239 -15.80 17.24 0.15
N ASP A 240 -15.33 18.43 -0.23
CA ASP A 240 -15.22 19.59 0.65
C ASP A 240 -16.50 20.43 0.79
N GLU A 241 -17.43 20.36 -0.19
CA GLU A 241 -18.79 20.97 -0.14
C GLU A 241 -19.42 20.98 1.27
#